data_AF-T0ZSM7-F1
#
_entry.id   AF-T0ZSM7-F1
#
_cell.length_a   1.000
_cell.length_b   1.000
_cell.length_c   1.000
_cell.angle_alpha   90.00
_cell.angle_beta   90.00
_cell.angle_gamma   90.00
#
_symmetry.space_group_name_H-M   'P 1'
#
loop_
_entity.id
_entity.type
_entity.pdbx_description
1 polymer ?
#
loop_
_entity_poly.entity_id
_entity_poly.type
_entity_poly.pdbx_seq_one_letter_code
_entity_poly.pdbx_strand_id
1 'polypeptide(L)'
;MERIPPGLSLLLAIFNRHSGQSVAGRDVFVNIVGGLRISETAVDLPVLLAVWSNLMDRPLPRDLVAFGEVGLSGEIRPVFGGEERLRESIKHGFRKALVPRGNVARQGPEGAGELRVVNRLDECLQAVDGWLSGG
;
A
#
# COMPACT_ATOMS: atom_id res chain seq x y z
N MET A 1 13.52 20.10 6.11
CA MET A 1 13.78 18.91 6.94
C MET A 1 13.32 17.71 6.15
N GLU A 2 14.25 17.02 5.51
CA GLU A 2 13.97 15.83 4.70
C GLU A 2 13.51 14.73 5.65
N ARG A 3 12.23 14.35 5.58
CA ARG A 3 11.64 13.41 6.52
C ARG A 3 12.02 12.01 6.07
N ILE A 4 12.87 11.34 6.85
CA ILE A 4 13.24 9.93 6.65
C ILE A 4 11.95 9.09 6.71
N PRO A 5 11.74 8.12 5.80
CA PRO A 5 10.59 7.22 5.88
C PRO A 5 10.49 6.60 7.28
N PRO A 6 9.28 6.36 7.80
CA PRO A 6 9.13 5.65 9.05
C PRO A 6 9.92 4.34 8.96
N GLY A 7 10.85 4.13 9.89
CA GLY A 7 11.55 2.85 9.99
C GLY A 7 10.53 1.72 10.19
N LEU A 8 10.87 0.51 9.76
CA LEU A 8 9.98 -0.66 9.82
C LEU A 8 9.28 -0.79 11.17
N SER A 9 9.98 -0.58 12.29
CA SER A 9 9.40 -0.63 13.63
C SER A 9 8.21 0.31 13.84
N LEU A 10 8.24 1.51 13.27
CA LEU A 10 7.13 2.46 13.36
C LEU A 10 5.95 1.99 12.49
N LEU A 11 6.21 1.51 11.27
CA LEU A 11 5.18 0.93 10.42
C LEU A 11 4.47 -0.25 11.12
N LEU A 12 5.23 -1.15 11.77
CA LEU A 12 4.65 -2.26 12.52
C LEU A 12 3.84 -1.80 13.74
N ALA A 13 4.24 -0.72 14.41
CA ALA A 13 3.45 -0.14 15.50
C ALA A 13 2.09 0.40 15.00
N ILE A 14 2.09 1.08 13.85
CA ILE A 14 0.86 1.56 13.19
C ILE A 14 0.00 0.35 12.77
N PHE A 15 0.62 -0.65 12.14
CA PHE A 15 -0.05 -1.88 11.72
C PHE A 15 -0.78 -2.57 12.88
N ASN A 16 -0.08 -2.83 13.98
CA ASN A 16 -0.66 -3.47 15.17
C ASN A 16 -1.86 -2.70 15.74
N ARG A 17 -1.83 -1.37 15.63
CA ARG A 17 -2.90 -0.51 16.15
C ARG A 17 -4.13 -0.47 15.24
N HIS A 18 -3.94 -0.48 13.93
CA HIS A 18 -5.00 -0.11 12.97
C HIS A 18 -5.41 -1.23 12.01
N SER A 19 -4.67 -2.33 11.92
CA SER A 19 -5.01 -3.45 11.02
C SER A 19 -6.03 -4.43 11.60
N GLY A 20 -6.31 -4.35 12.91
CA GLY A 20 -7.06 -5.39 13.63
C GLY A 20 -6.26 -6.69 13.83
N GLN A 21 -5.00 -6.73 13.39
CA GLN A 21 -4.10 -7.87 13.50
C GLN A 21 -2.84 -7.50 14.28
N SER A 22 -2.12 -8.52 14.78
CA SER A 22 -0.90 -8.33 15.54
C SER A 22 0.26 -9.15 14.96
N VAL A 23 1.42 -8.52 14.82
CA VAL A 23 2.71 -9.18 14.52
C VAL A 23 3.55 -9.40 15.78
N ALA A 24 2.96 -9.25 16.97
CA ALA A 24 3.69 -9.45 18.23
C ALA A 24 4.28 -10.87 18.33
N GLY A 25 5.53 -10.95 18.80
CA GLY A 25 6.26 -12.22 18.93
C GLY A 25 6.75 -12.81 17.60
N ARG A 26 6.67 -12.05 16.50
CA ARG A 26 7.21 -12.45 15.19
C ARG A 26 8.38 -11.56 14.81
N ASP A 27 9.43 -12.17 14.27
CA ASP A 27 10.50 -11.44 13.62
C ASP A 27 10.06 -11.03 12.21
N VAL A 28 10.06 -9.73 11.94
CA VAL A 28 9.60 -9.18 10.65
C VAL A 28 10.79 -8.60 9.90
N PHE A 29 11.01 -9.13 8.69
CA PHE A 29 12.01 -8.65 7.75
C PHE A 29 11.32 -8.24 6.46
N VAL A 30 11.75 -7.12 5.89
CA VAL A 30 11.22 -6.60 4.63
C VAL A 30 12.39 -6.33 3.70
N ASN A 31 12.28 -6.81 2.46
CA ASN A 31 13.27 -6.59 1.41
C ASN A 31 12.62 -6.00 0.17
N ILE A 32 13.35 -5.14 -0.54
CA ILE A 32 12.95 -4.60 -1.83
C ILE A 32 13.70 -5.37 -2.91
N VAL A 33 12.96 -6.05 -3.79
CA VAL A 33 13.54 -6.80 -4.90
C VAL A 33 14.15 -5.83 -5.92
N GLY A 34 15.28 -6.22 -6.51
CA GLY A 34 15.97 -5.42 -7.53
C GLY A 34 17.11 -4.54 -7.00
N GLY A 35 17.47 -4.64 -5.71
CA GLY A 35 18.60 -3.91 -5.13
C GLY A 35 18.39 -2.40 -5.01
N LEU A 36 17.14 -1.95 -5.14
CA LEU A 36 16.77 -0.54 -5.08
C LEU A 36 16.84 -0.04 -3.63
N ARG A 37 17.41 1.16 -3.45
CA ARG A 37 17.30 1.92 -2.21
C ARG A 37 16.16 2.91 -2.36
N ILE A 38 15.13 2.78 -1.52
CA ILE A 38 13.97 3.66 -1.53
C ILE A 38 14.00 4.54 -0.28
N SER A 39 13.86 5.85 -0.47
CA SER A 39 13.89 6.86 0.58
C SER A 39 12.62 7.72 0.65
N GLU A 40 11.56 7.34 -0.07
CA GLU A 40 10.26 8.02 -0.06
C GLU A 40 9.24 7.30 0.84
N THR A 41 8.20 8.00 1.29
CA THR A 41 7.12 7.43 2.11
C THR A 41 6.03 6.73 1.30
N ALA A 42 6.10 6.77 -0.05
CA ALA A 42 5.11 6.11 -0.89
C ALA A 42 5.08 4.58 -0.75
N VAL A 43 6.15 4.00 -0.18
CA VAL A 43 6.27 2.56 0.06
C VAL A 43 5.68 2.11 1.40
N ASP A 44 5.24 3.02 2.27
CA ASP A 44 4.69 2.67 3.58
C ASP A 44 3.51 1.70 3.43
N LEU A 45 2.52 2.05 2.60
CA LEU A 45 1.36 1.19 2.35
C LEU A 45 1.75 -0.17 1.72
N PRO A 46 2.52 -0.24 0.62
CA PRO A 46 3.04 -1.51 0.08
C PRO A 46 3.74 -2.41 1.10
N VAL A 47 4.57 -1.84 1.98
CA VAL A 47 5.26 -2.59 3.04
C VAL A 47 4.25 -3.20 4.00
N LEU A 48 3.25 -2.43 4.45
CA LEU A 48 2.21 -2.94 5.34
C LEU A 48 1.33 -4.01 4.69
N LEU A 49 1.02 -3.87 3.39
CA LEU A 49 0.29 -4.89 2.64
C LEU A 49 1.08 -6.19 2.52
N ALA A 50 2.40 -6.11 2.30
CA ALA A 50 3.28 -7.28 2.27
C ALA A 50 3.32 -7.99 3.63
N VAL A 51 3.41 -7.23 4.73
CA VAL A 51 3.35 -7.77 6.09
C VAL A 51 2.00 -8.44 6.36
N TRP A 52 0.90 -7.78 6.00
CA TRP A 52 -0.44 -8.34 6.15
C TRP A 52 -0.62 -9.63 5.35
N SER A 53 -0.23 -9.63 4.08
CA SER A 53 -0.31 -10.80 3.20
C SER A 53 0.47 -11.99 3.74
N ASN A 54 1.68 -11.76 4.26
CA ASN A 54 2.47 -12.78 4.91
C ASN A 54 1.82 -13.31 6.20
N LEU A 55 1.27 -12.42 7.02
CA LEU A 55 0.58 -12.79 8.26
C LEU A 55 -0.67 -13.65 7.98
N MET A 56 -1.40 -13.34 6.92
CA MET A 56 -2.62 -14.04 6.52
C MET A 56 -2.36 -15.30 5.68
N ASP A 57 -1.10 -15.59 5.32
CA ASP A 57 -0.70 -16.67 4.40
C ASP A 57 -1.49 -16.67 3.08
N ARG A 58 -1.75 -15.47 2.55
CA ARG A 58 -2.54 -15.27 1.33
C ARG A 58 -1.81 -14.32 0.38
N PRO A 59 -1.35 -14.78 -0.80
CA PRO A 59 -0.61 -13.94 -1.72
C PRO A 59 -1.50 -12.83 -2.27
N LEU A 60 -0.97 -11.60 -2.31
CA LEU A 60 -1.64 -10.47 -2.95
C LEU A 60 -1.86 -10.73 -4.46
N PRO A 61 -2.88 -10.12 -5.09
CA PRO A 61 -3.04 -10.19 -6.54
C PRO A 61 -1.77 -9.71 -7.26
N ARG A 62 -1.30 -10.47 -8.26
CA ARG A 62 -0.06 -10.15 -8.99
C ARG A 62 -0.15 -8.87 -9.82
N ASP A 63 -1.37 -8.44 -10.12
CA ASP A 63 -1.71 -7.26 -10.90
C ASP A 63 -2.11 -6.06 -10.02
N LEU A 64 -1.76 -6.09 -8.73
CA LEU A 64 -1.99 -5.01 -7.76
C LEU A 64 -0.83 -4.03 -7.69
N VAL A 65 -1.13 -2.74 -7.87
CA VAL A 65 -0.27 -1.63 -7.46
C VAL A 65 -0.85 -0.91 -6.24
N ALA A 66 0.01 -0.51 -5.32
CA ALA A 66 -0.36 0.34 -4.19
C ALA A 66 0.73 1.38 -3.95
N PHE A 67 0.35 2.54 -3.43
CA PHE A 67 1.27 3.54 -2.92
C PHE A 67 0.53 4.45 -1.93
N GLY A 68 1.25 5.03 -0.99
CA GLY A 68 0.65 5.90 0.01
C GLY A 68 1.53 6.00 1.24
N GLU A 69 1.64 7.21 1.78
CA GLU A 69 2.24 7.41 3.09
C GLU A 69 1.22 7.02 4.16
N VAL A 70 1.66 6.27 5.17
CA VAL A 70 0.80 5.83 6.26
C VAL A 70 1.09 6.69 7.50
N GLY A 71 0.09 7.45 7.93
CA GLY A 71 0.20 8.26 9.14
C GLY A 71 -0.07 7.47 10.42
N LEU A 72 0.24 8.10 11.55
CA LEU A 72 0.16 7.47 12.88
C LEU A 72 -1.28 7.09 13.27
N SER A 73 -2.29 7.74 12.71
CA SER A 73 -3.70 7.44 12.95
C SER A 73 -4.27 6.37 12.00
N GLY A 74 -3.39 5.78 11.16
CA GLY A 74 -3.76 4.82 10.15
C GLY A 74 -4.29 5.46 8.87
N GLU A 75 -4.19 6.78 8.73
CA GLU A 75 -4.62 7.49 7.53
C GLU A 75 -3.65 7.26 6.37
N ILE A 76 -4.19 7.18 5.15
CA ILE A 76 -3.43 7.06 3.91
C ILE A 76 -3.34 8.43 3.26
N ARG A 77 -2.12 8.96 3.21
CA ARG A 77 -1.84 10.31 2.72
C ARG A 77 -1.36 10.25 1.26
N PRO A 78 -1.67 11.28 0.45
CA PRO A 78 -1.20 11.36 -0.91
C PRO A 78 0.33 11.52 -0.96
N VAL A 79 0.91 11.02 -2.04
CA VAL A 79 2.36 11.01 -2.30
C VAL A 79 2.70 11.84 -3.52
N PHE A 80 3.96 12.29 -3.61
CA PHE A 80 4.44 12.99 -4.80
C PHE A 80 4.38 12.09 -6.03
N GLY A 81 3.92 12.63 -7.17
CA GLY A 81 3.86 11.88 -8.43
C GLY A 81 2.86 10.71 -8.47
N GLY A 82 1.90 10.63 -7.54
CA GLY A 82 0.99 9.48 -7.46
C GLY A 82 0.11 9.26 -8.71
N GLU A 83 -0.34 10.34 -9.37
CA GLU A 83 -1.07 10.22 -10.64
C GLU A 83 -0.21 9.60 -11.75
N GLU A 84 1.06 10.00 -11.85
CA GLU A 84 2.01 9.44 -12.82
C GLU A 84 2.28 7.97 -12.52
N ARG A 85 2.54 7.64 -11.25
CA ARG A 85 2.78 6.27 -10.79
C ARG A 85 1.60 5.36 -11.17
N LEU A 86 0.38 5.83 -10.96
CA LEU A 86 -0.83 5.10 -11.33
C LEU A 86 -0.96 4.90 -12.84
N ARG A 87 -0.77 5.97 -13.63
CA ARG A 87 -0.84 5.91 -15.08
C ARG A 87 0.18 4.92 -15.66
N GLU A 88 1.42 4.98 -15.20
CA GLU A 88 2.48 4.10 -15.68
C GLU A 88 2.24 2.64 -15.28
N SER A 89 1.72 2.41 -14.08
CA SER A 89 1.34 1.06 -13.63
C SER A 89 0.26 0.45 -14.53
N ILE A 90 -0.74 1.23 -14.92
CA ILE A 90 -1.81 0.76 -15.81
C ILE A 90 -1.25 0.40 -17.20
N LYS A 91 -0.34 1.22 -17.76
CA LYS A 91 0.34 0.91 -19.03
C LYS A 91 1.13 -0.41 -18.95
N HIS A 92 1.73 -0.71 -17.79
CA HIS A 92 2.45 -1.95 -17.54
C HIS A 92 1.57 -3.15 -17.15
N GLY A 93 0.24 -3.01 -17.25
CA GLY A 93 -0.69 -4.12 -17.08
C GLY A 93 -1.18 -4.35 -15.66
N PHE A 94 -0.89 -3.45 -14.71
CA PHE A 94 -1.54 -3.49 -13.40
C PHE A 94 -3.02 -3.14 -13.55
N ARG A 95 -3.89 -3.99 -13.01
CA ARG A 95 -5.35 -3.85 -13.16
C ARG A 95 -6.03 -3.48 -11.85
N LYS A 96 -5.41 -3.76 -10.71
CA LYS A 96 -5.91 -3.39 -9.38
C LYS A 96 -5.05 -2.29 -8.81
N ALA A 97 -5.67 -1.26 -8.23
CA ALA A 97 -4.93 -0.13 -7.67
C ALA A 97 -5.53 0.32 -6.34
N LEU A 98 -4.69 0.44 -5.31
CA LEU A 98 -5.02 1.17 -4.08
C LEU A 98 -4.38 2.56 -4.16
N VAL A 99 -5.22 3.60 -4.22
CA VAL A 99 -4.78 4.97 -4.51
C VAL A 99 -5.24 5.92 -3.40
N PRO A 100 -4.35 6.72 -2.80
CA PRO A 100 -4.75 7.75 -1.84
C PRO A 100 -5.70 8.75 -2.51
N ARG A 101 -6.73 9.22 -1.79
CA ARG A 101 -7.71 10.16 -2.35
C ARG A 101 -7.11 11.39 -3.03
N GLY A 102 -6.02 11.94 -2.49
CA GLY A 102 -5.35 13.11 -3.06
C GLY A 102 -4.50 12.83 -4.31
N ASN A 103 -4.38 11.58 -4.76
CA ASN A 103 -3.64 11.19 -5.97
C ASN A 103 -4.55 10.70 -7.11
N VAL A 104 -5.87 10.83 -6.97
CA VAL A 104 -6.81 10.50 -8.03
C VAL A 104 -6.96 11.71 -8.94
N ALA A 105 -6.59 11.57 -10.21
CA ALA A 105 -6.80 12.60 -11.22
C ALA A 105 -8.31 12.90 -11.37
N ARG A 106 -8.66 14.17 -11.66
CA ARG A 106 -10.05 14.59 -11.90
C ARG A 106 -10.72 13.82 -13.04
N GLN A 107 -9.93 13.43 -14.04
CA GLN A 107 -10.31 12.50 -15.09
C GLN A 107 -9.64 11.18 -14.73
N GLY A 108 -10.41 10.21 -14.24
CA GLY A 108 -9.86 8.94 -13.76
C GLY A 108 -9.03 8.24 -14.83
N PRO A 109 -7.95 7.53 -14.47
CA PRO A 109 -7.10 6.92 -15.47
C PRO A 109 -7.88 5.80 -16.18
N GLU A 110 -8.04 5.95 -17.49
CA GLU A 110 -8.63 4.91 -18.33
C GLU A 110 -7.75 3.66 -18.28
N GLY A 111 -8.38 2.49 -18.13
CA GLY A 111 -7.70 1.20 -18.19
C GLY A 111 -7.32 0.56 -16.85
N ALA A 112 -7.51 1.23 -15.71
CA ALA A 112 -7.53 0.52 -14.42
C ALA A 112 -8.75 -0.40 -14.38
N GLY A 113 -8.55 -1.71 -14.22
CA GLY A 113 -9.65 -2.66 -14.11
C GLY A 113 -10.49 -2.42 -12.85
N GLU A 114 -9.81 -2.27 -11.71
CA GLU A 114 -10.40 -2.04 -10.40
C GLU A 114 -9.56 -1.07 -9.58
N LEU A 115 -9.93 0.22 -9.62
CA LEU A 115 -9.32 1.26 -8.80
C LEU A 115 -10.10 1.45 -7.51
N ARG A 116 -9.41 1.42 -6.38
CA ARG A 116 -9.96 1.69 -5.04
C ARG A 116 -9.29 2.92 -4.46
N VAL A 117 -10.09 3.95 -4.23
CA VAL A 117 -9.66 5.14 -3.51
C VAL A 117 -9.70 4.84 -2.02
N VAL A 118 -8.58 5.02 -1.33
CA VAL A 118 -8.42 4.68 0.08
C VAL A 118 -8.03 5.90 0.91
N ASN A 119 -8.51 5.95 2.15
CA ASN A 119 -8.18 6.99 3.11
C ASN A 119 -7.59 6.43 4.40
N ARG A 120 -7.77 5.12 4.66
CA ARG A 120 -7.29 4.46 5.87
C ARG A 120 -6.74 3.07 5.61
N LEU A 121 -5.84 2.60 6.48
CA LEU A 121 -5.20 1.29 6.38
C LEU A 121 -6.22 0.14 6.42
N ASP A 122 -7.20 0.20 7.31
CA ASP A 122 -8.25 -0.82 7.43
C ASP A 122 -9.08 -0.95 6.14
N GLU A 123 -9.40 0.18 5.48
CA GLU A 123 -10.06 0.18 4.17
C GLU A 123 -9.21 -0.52 3.10
N CYS A 124 -7.89 -0.30 3.10
CA CYS A 124 -6.97 -0.98 2.18
C CYS A 124 -7.00 -2.51 2.37
N LEU A 125 -6.96 -2.96 3.62
CA LEU A 125 -6.95 -4.40 3.95
C LEU A 125 -8.28 -5.05 3.55
N GLN A 126 -9.41 -4.41 3.81
CA GLN A 126 -10.73 -4.88 3.39
C GLN A 126 -10.85 -4.94 1.87
N ALA A 127 -10.33 -3.95 1.14
CA ALA A 127 -10.35 -3.95 -0.32
C ALA A 127 -9.55 -5.13 -0.90
N VAL A 128 -8.37 -5.40 -0.33
CA VAL A 128 -7.53 -6.55 -0.71
C VAL A 128 -8.22 -7.86 -0.37
N ASP A 129 -8.79 -7.97 0.82
CA ASP A 129 -9.51 -9.17 1.25
C ASP A 129 -10.72 -9.47 0.35
N GLY A 130 -11.43 -8.44 -0.09
CA GLY A 130 -12.50 -8.55 -1.07
C GLY A 130 -12.03 -9.12 -2.41
N TRP A 131 -10.88 -8.67 -2.92
CA TRP A 131 -10.29 -9.23 -4.15
C TRP A 131 -9.85 -10.68 -3.99
N LEU A 132 -9.35 -11.06 -2.81
CA LEU A 132 -8.87 -12.41 -2.54
C LEU A 132 -9.99 -13.40 -2.22
N SER A 133 -11.19 -12.93 -1.90
CA SER A 133 -12.35 -13.76 -1.56
C SER A 133 -13.35 -13.91 -2.72
N GLY A 134 -13.26 -13.04 -3.72
CA GLY A 134 -14.12 -13.03 -4.91
C GLY A 134 -13.43 -13.51 -6.21
N GLY A 135 -12.33 -14.25 -6.10
CA GLY A 135 -11.58 -14.84 -7.22
C GLY A 135 -11.75 -16.35 -7.32
#